data_AF-A0A9R0EZ48-F1
#
_entry.id   AF-A0A9R0EZ48-F1
#
_cell.length_a   1.000
_cell.length_b   1.000
_cell.length_c   1.000
_cell.angle_alpha   90.00
_cell.angle_beta   90.00
_cell.angle_gamma   90.00
#
_symmetry.space_group_name_H-M   'P 1'
#
loop_
_entity.id
_entity.type
_entity.pdbx_description
1 polymer ?
#
loop_
_entity_poly.entity_id
_entity_poly.type
_entity_poly.pdbx_seq_one_letter_code
_entity_poly.pdbx_strand_id
1 'polypeptide(L)'
;MQHQKGNQEEQRIETYWGNIFKRTFDNGERMFPNLEHIVKAALALSHGNADVERGFSCSGKILTPERANMCQRTLDAHLTVKSALKNMYENKIHLVPLTPELMKLARTAYIRYKTYCEEQKQKEEIKKLEKKRNEELDREKKELKRKYEETKTIIEEGETTLKKIREEEKIKRETIDRLIKNANAMLKGGIKEKDMVSVNMAKSLLETVVKERKEEEQQIQEEEKIQKIVDKKKKTLITNFFKKT
;
A
#
# COMPACT_ATOMS: atom_id res chain seq x y z
N MET A 1 -15.71 82.83 45.57
CA MET A 1 -14.55 81.93 45.52
C MET A 1 -14.54 81.23 44.18
N GLN A 2 -13.78 81.75 43.22
CA GLN A 2 -13.73 81.22 41.86
C GLN A 2 -12.90 79.94 41.84
N HIS A 3 -13.49 78.85 41.36
CA HIS A 3 -12.75 77.64 41.00
C HIS A 3 -11.85 77.94 39.80
N GLN A 4 -10.54 78.01 40.02
CA GLN A 4 -9.56 77.99 38.94
C GLN A 4 -9.54 76.57 38.34
N LYS A 5 -10.22 76.42 37.19
CA LYS A 5 -9.92 75.36 36.24
C LYS A 5 -8.51 75.61 35.71
N GLY A 6 -7.52 74.91 36.25
CA GLY A 6 -6.17 74.92 35.72
C GLY A 6 -6.14 74.25 34.35
N ASN A 7 -5.64 74.97 33.35
CA ASN A 7 -5.23 74.44 32.05
C ASN A 7 -4.29 73.24 32.28
N GLN A 8 -4.77 72.01 32.11
CA GLN A 8 -3.90 70.86 31.89
C GLN A 8 -3.54 70.88 30.40
N GLU A 9 -2.36 71.38 30.08
CA GLU A 9 -1.75 71.10 28.78
C GLU A 9 -1.65 69.58 28.62
N GLU A 10 -2.15 69.04 27.51
CA GLU A 10 -2.06 67.61 27.17
C GLU A 10 -0.60 67.22 26.97
N GLN A 11 0.10 66.93 28.06
CA GLN A 11 1.47 66.45 28.02
C GLN A 11 1.49 64.97 27.62
N ARG A 12 2.36 64.59 26.67
CA ARG A 12 2.60 63.18 26.32
C ARG A 12 2.92 62.38 27.58
N ILE A 13 2.26 61.23 27.73
CA ILE A 13 2.38 60.32 28.88
C ILE A 13 3.85 59.94 29.16
N GLU A 14 4.66 59.77 28.11
CA GLU A 14 6.08 59.46 28.23
C GLU A 14 6.86 60.60 28.89
N THR A 15 6.55 61.84 28.52
CA THR A 15 7.20 63.04 29.07
C THR A 15 6.78 63.28 30.51
N TYR A 16 5.49 63.08 30.82
CA TYR A 16 4.96 63.18 32.19
C TYR A 16 5.67 62.23 33.15
N TRP A 17 5.67 60.92 32.84
CA TRP A 17 6.33 59.93 33.69
C TRP A 17 7.85 60.05 33.69
N GLY A 18 8.46 60.41 32.56
CA GLY A 18 9.89 60.68 32.48
C GLY A 18 10.35 61.81 33.41
N ASN A 19 9.52 62.83 33.61
CA ASN A 19 9.80 63.91 34.57
C ASN A 19 9.64 63.46 36.02
N ILE A 20 8.70 62.56 36.31
CA ILE A 20 8.50 61.98 37.65
C ILE A 20 9.67 61.06 38.03
N PHE A 21 10.14 60.22 37.10
CA PHE A 21 11.25 59.29 37.35
C PHE A 21 12.59 60.01 37.61
N LYS A 22 12.75 61.23 37.11
CA LYS A 22 13.93 62.06 37.31
C LYS A 22 13.94 62.80 38.65
N ARG A 23 12.83 62.81 39.41
CA ARG A 23 12.78 63.48 40.70
C ARG A 23 13.68 62.76 41.70
N THR A 24 14.53 63.55 42.35
CA THR A 24 15.45 63.10 43.40
C THR A 24 15.15 63.88 44.67
N PHE A 25 15.43 63.28 45.82
CA PHE A 25 15.50 63.97 47.09
C PHE A 25 16.75 64.87 47.12
N ASP A 26 16.83 65.80 48.08
CA ASP A 26 17.98 66.71 48.24
C ASP A 26 19.31 65.97 48.50
N ASN A 27 19.24 64.69 48.89
CA ASN A 27 20.39 63.79 49.06
C ASN A 27 20.82 63.07 47.76
N GLY A 28 20.16 63.35 46.62
CA GLY A 28 20.44 62.73 45.32
C GLY A 28 19.80 61.35 45.09
N GLU A 29 19.10 60.79 46.07
CA GLU A 29 18.40 59.51 45.90
C GLU A 29 17.13 59.66 45.07
N ARG A 30 16.81 58.66 44.25
CA ARG A 30 15.58 58.68 43.44
C ARG A 30 14.36 58.68 44.35
N MET A 31 13.44 59.59 44.10
CA MET A 31 12.24 59.76 44.93
C MET A 31 11.33 58.52 44.90
N PHE A 32 11.28 57.84 43.75
CA PHE A 32 10.43 56.66 43.53
C PHE A 32 11.17 55.54 42.77
N PRO A 33 12.04 54.76 43.42
CA PRO A 33 12.88 53.76 42.75
C PRO A 33 12.07 52.59 42.13
N ASN A 34 10.98 52.18 42.77
CA ASN A 34 10.16 51.06 42.30
C ASN A 34 9.00 51.49 41.38
N LEU A 35 8.59 52.75 41.45
CA LEU A 35 7.49 53.28 40.64
C LEU A 35 7.83 53.25 39.15
N GLU A 36 9.07 53.53 38.80
CA GLU A 36 9.56 53.45 37.41
C GLU A 36 9.34 52.06 36.81
N HIS A 37 9.62 51.01 37.57
CA HIS A 37 9.44 49.62 37.13
C HIS A 37 7.96 49.27 36.97
N ILE A 38 7.13 49.66 37.94
CA ILE A 38 5.69 49.38 37.94
C ILE A 38 4.99 50.10 36.79
N VAL A 39 5.28 51.38 36.59
CA VAL A 39 4.66 52.18 35.51
C VAL A 39 5.12 51.69 34.15
N LYS A 40 6.41 51.38 33.96
CA LYS A 40 6.90 50.80 32.70
C LYS A 40 6.25 49.45 32.41
N ALA A 41 6.09 48.59 33.43
CA ALA A 41 5.41 47.31 33.27
C ALA A 41 3.93 47.51 32.91
N ALA A 42 3.23 48.41 33.61
CA ALA A 42 1.82 48.70 33.36
C ALA A 42 1.57 49.29 31.97
N LEU A 43 2.47 50.14 31.47
CA LEU A 43 2.39 50.73 30.12
C LEU A 43 2.92 49.80 29.02
N ALA A 44 3.68 48.76 29.36
CA ALA A 44 4.13 47.73 28.42
C ALA A 44 3.08 46.62 28.23
N LEU A 45 2.07 46.52 29.12
CA LEU A 45 0.94 45.63 28.94
C LEU A 45 0.06 46.17 27.80
N SER A 46 -0.07 45.37 26.75
CA SER A 46 -0.97 45.67 25.64
C SER A 46 -2.39 45.92 26.16
N HIS A 47 -2.93 47.11 25.90
CA HIS A 47 -4.24 47.55 26.41
C HIS A 47 -5.43 46.96 25.63
N GLY A 48 -5.22 46.01 24.71
CA GLY A 48 -6.29 45.32 24.00
C GLY A 48 -5.82 44.26 23.00
N ASN A 49 -6.77 43.54 22.41
CA ASN A 49 -6.48 42.46 21.45
C ASN A 49 -5.87 42.94 20.13
N ALA A 50 -5.80 44.25 19.89
CA ALA A 50 -5.31 44.83 18.64
C ALA A 50 -3.86 44.40 18.29
N ASP A 51 -2.97 44.25 19.28
CA ASP A 51 -1.60 43.80 19.02
C ASP A 51 -1.55 42.31 18.64
N VAL A 52 -2.42 41.51 19.24
CA VAL A 52 -2.58 40.08 18.93
C VAL A 52 -3.18 39.91 17.53
N GLU A 53 -4.22 40.67 17.19
CA GLU A 53 -4.82 40.72 15.85
C GLU A 53 -3.83 41.22 14.78
N ARG A 54 -2.98 42.18 15.13
CA ARG A 54 -1.86 42.62 14.28
C ARG A 54 -0.84 41.50 14.08
N GLY A 55 -0.56 40.71 15.12
CA GLY A 55 0.24 39.49 15.05
C GLY A 55 -0.34 38.46 14.08
N PHE A 56 -1.65 38.18 14.20
CA PHE A 56 -2.38 37.30 13.28
C PHE A 56 -2.41 37.82 11.84
N SER A 57 -2.56 39.13 11.65
CA SER A 57 -2.47 39.76 10.33
C SER A 57 -1.07 39.62 9.72
N CYS A 58 -0.02 39.68 10.55
CA CYS A 58 1.36 39.46 10.11
C CYS A 58 1.64 38.00 9.74
N SER A 59 1.09 37.05 10.49
CA SER A 59 1.24 35.62 10.21
C SER A 59 0.41 35.18 9.01
N GLY A 60 -0.81 35.69 8.85
CA GLY A 60 -1.66 35.45 7.67
C GLY A 60 -1.04 35.93 6.35
N LYS A 61 -0.19 36.98 6.37
CA LYS A 61 0.58 37.40 5.20
C LYS A 61 1.71 36.43 4.81
N ILE A 62 2.20 35.61 5.76
CA ILE A 62 3.25 34.61 5.53
C ILE A 62 2.64 33.26 5.17
N LEU A 63 1.52 32.92 5.80
CA LEU A 63 0.74 31.70 5.57
C LEU A 63 -0.25 31.90 4.41
N THR A 64 0.28 32.07 3.20
CA THR A 64 -0.55 32.12 1.99
C THR A 64 -1.13 30.74 1.66
N PRO A 65 -2.20 30.63 0.85
CA PRO A 65 -2.77 29.33 0.45
C PRO A 65 -1.76 28.38 -0.19
N GLU A 66 -0.82 28.92 -0.97
CA GLU A 66 0.30 28.17 -1.58
C GLU A 66 1.33 27.69 -0.55
N ARG A 67 1.36 28.30 0.64
CA ARG A 67 2.27 27.99 1.76
C ARG A 67 1.53 27.41 2.97
N ALA A 68 0.29 26.94 2.79
CA ALA A 68 -0.53 26.41 3.88
C ALA A 68 0.07 25.16 4.53
N ASN A 69 0.99 24.46 3.84
CA ASN A 69 1.72 23.30 4.37
C ASN A 69 2.99 23.67 5.17
N MET A 70 3.18 24.94 5.52
CA MET A 70 4.30 25.37 6.36
C MET A 70 4.08 24.90 7.81
N CYS A 71 5.07 24.21 8.39
CA CYS A 71 5.00 23.83 9.79
C CYS A 71 5.13 25.05 10.71
N GLN A 72 4.50 24.98 11.89
CA GLN A 72 4.50 26.05 12.90
C GLN A 72 5.93 26.55 13.21
N ARG A 73 6.89 25.64 13.40
CA ARG A 73 8.29 25.99 13.67
C ARG A 73 8.90 26.89 12.60
N THR A 74 8.55 26.68 11.33
CA THR A 74 9.06 27.50 10.22
C THR A 74 8.38 28.87 10.22
N LEU A 75 7.07 28.90 10.49
CA LEU A 75 6.33 30.14 10.65
C LEU A 75 6.88 31.00 11.80
N ASP A 76 7.14 30.39 12.95
CA ASP A 76 7.72 31.05 14.12
C ASP A 76 9.09 31.63 13.77
N ALA A 77 9.97 30.86 13.12
CA ALA A 77 11.28 31.35 12.68
C ALA A 77 11.18 32.56 11.74
N HIS A 78 10.24 32.55 10.78
CA HIS A 78 9.99 33.69 9.90
C HIS A 78 9.50 34.93 10.66
N LEU A 79 8.58 34.75 11.61
CA LEU A 79 8.06 35.84 12.44
C LEU A 79 9.14 36.42 13.35
N THR A 80 9.98 35.58 13.96
CA THR A 80 11.11 36.01 14.79
C THR A 80 12.09 36.86 13.98
N VAL A 81 12.51 36.40 12.80
CA VAL A 81 13.45 37.15 11.94
C VAL A 81 12.83 38.48 11.50
N LYS A 82 11.57 38.47 11.07
CA LYS A 82 10.85 39.70 10.67
C LYS A 82 10.70 40.70 11.82
N SER A 83 10.41 40.22 13.01
CA SER A 83 10.32 41.03 14.23
C SER A 83 11.68 41.64 14.59
N ALA A 84 12.74 40.84 14.58
CA ALA A 84 14.10 41.30 14.85
C ALA A 84 14.56 42.37 13.84
N LEU A 85 14.30 42.17 12.54
CA LEU A 85 14.62 43.17 11.50
C LEU A 85 13.88 44.48 11.73
N LYS A 86 12.60 44.43 12.11
CA LYS A 86 11.80 45.62 12.36
C LYS A 86 12.25 46.37 13.62
N ASN A 87 12.46 45.64 14.72
CA ASN A 87 12.68 46.23 16.04
C ASN A 87 14.15 46.62 16.29
N MET A 88 15.10 45.85 15.77
CA MET A 88 16.54 46.09 16.02
C MET A 88 17.21 46.89 14.90
N TYR A 89 16.70 46.81 13.67
CA TYR A 89 17.37 47.37 12.49
C TYR A 89 16.47 48.29 11.66
N GLU A 90 15.27 48.65 12.12
CA GLU A 90 14.31 49.51 11.39
C GLU A 90 14.02 49.04 9.95
N ASN A 91 14.04 47.72 9.71
CA ASN A 91 13.96 47.10 8.39
C ASN A 91 15.11 47.42 7.41
N LYS A 92 16.22 47.98 7.90
CA LYS A 92 17.43 48.23 7.11
C LYS A 92 18.32 47.00 7.12
N ILE A 93 18.30 46.26 6.02
CA ILE A 93 19.03 44.99 5.86
C ILE A 93 20.56 45.20 5.96
N HIS A 94 21.06 46.33 5.45
CA HIS A 94 22.50 46.63 5.45
C HIS A 94 23.09 46.85 6.86
N LEU A 95 22.26 47.05 7.88
CA LEU A 95 22.71 47.18 9.27
C LEU A 95 22.87 45.83 9.97
N VAL A 96 22.45 44.73 9.35
CA VAL A 96 22.56 43.39 9.93
C VAL A 96 24.01 42.91 9.81
N PRO A 97 24.72 42.69 10.93
CA PRO A 97 26.11 42.26 10.88
C PRO A 97 26.21 40.82 10.37
N LEU A 98 27.07 40.61 9.37
CA LEU A 98 27.42 39.28 8.88
C LEU A 98 28.48 38.64 9.79
N THR A 99 28.03 38.03 10.88
CA THR A 99 28.93 37.34 11.81
C THR A 99 29.43 36.01 11.22
N PRO A 100 30.66 35.57 11.57
CA PRO A 100 31.17 34.25 11.15
C PRO A 100 30.25 33.08 11.55
N GLU A 101 29.57 33.21 12.69
CA GLU A 101 28.62 32.23 13.19
C GLU A 101 27.36 32.15 12.31
N LEU A 102 26.80 33.29 11.90
CA LEU A 102 25.67 33.34 10.98
C LEU A 102 26.01 32.67 9.65
N MET A 103 27.21 32.92 9.13
CA MET A 103 27.71 32.28 7.91
C MET A 103 27.87 30.76 8.05
N LYS A 104 28.35 30.28 9.21
CA LYS A 104 28.45 28.86 9.52
C LYS A 104 27.06 28.21 9.55
N LEU A 105 26.11 28.82 10.26
CA LEU A 105 24.73 28.33 10.36
C LEU A 105 24.05 28.26 8.98
N ALA A 106 24.24 29.28 8.14
CA ALA A 106 23.70 29.31 6.78
C ALA A 106 24.26 28.15 5.93
N ARG A 107 25.58 27.91 5.99
CA ARG A 107 26.22 26.77 5.29
C ARG A 107 25.68 25.43 5.79
N THR A 108 25.55 25.26 7.11
CA THR A 108 25.00 24.03 7.69
C THR A 108 23.54 23.80 7.29
N ALA A 109 22.71 24.84 7.27
CA ALA A 109 21.32 24.75 6.82
C ALA A 109 21.24 24.31 5.35
N TYR A 110 22.09 24.87 4.48
CA TYR A 110 22.18 24.48 3.09
C TYR A 110 22.60 23.01 2.91
N ILE A 111 23.64 22.56 3.62
CA ILE A 111 24.11 21.17 3.55
C ILE A 111 22.97 20.22 3.97
N ARG A 112 22.29 20.50 5.09
CA ARG A 112 21.14 19.69 5.55
C ARG A 112 20.03 19.61 4.51
N TYR A 113 19.70 20.73 3.88
CA TYR A 113 18.71 20.77 2.81
C TYR A 113 19.14 19.92 1.61
N LYS A 114 20.40 20.05 1.18
CA LYS A 114 20.95 19.26 0.08
C LYS A 114 20.90 17.76 0.36
N THR A 115 21.35 17.34 1.54
CA THR A 115 21.28 15.94 1.98
C THR A 115 19.84 15.44 2.01
N TYR A 116 18.90 16.21 2.54
CA TYR A 116 17.47 15.87 2.50
C TYR A 116 16.97 15.66 1.07
N CYS A 117 17.31 16.55 0.13
CA CYS A 117 16.93 16.40 -1.27
C CYS A 117 17.51 15.13 -1.90
N GLU A 118 18.75 14.77 -1.59
CA GLU A 118 19.39 13.53 -2.05
C GLU A 118 18.69 12.29 -1.47
N GLU A 119 18.37 12.27 -0.18
CA GLU A 119 17.61 11.19 0.45
C GLU A 119 16.22 11.02 -0.16
N GLN A 120 15.52 12.11 -0.49
CA GLN A 120 14.21 12.04 -1.13
C GLN A 120 14.29 11.41 -2.52
N LYS A 121 15.32 11.76 -3.31
CA LYS A 121 15.57 11.13 -4.62
C LYS A 121 15.81 9.63 -4.48
N GLN A 122 16.67 9.23 -3.54
CA GLN A 122 16.96 7.81 -3.28
C GLN A 122 15.71 7.04 -2.84
N LYS A 123 14.88 7.62 -1.95
CA LYS A 123 13.61 7.01 -1.54
C LYS A 123 12.65 6.83 -2.71
N GLU A 124 12.59 7.79 -3.63
CA GLU A 124 11.73 7.69 -4.81
C GLU A 124 12.24 6.62 -5.78
N GLU A 125 13.55 6.50 -5.97
CA GLU A 125 14.18 5.44 -6.77
C GLU A 125 13.92 4.05 -6.19
N ILE A 126 14.09 3.89 -4.87
CA ILE A 126 13.77 2.63 -4.16
C ILE A 126 12.29 2.28 -4.35
N LYS A 127 11.37 3.23 -4.16
CA LYS A 127 9.93 3.00 -4.41
C LYS A 127 9.64 2.58 -5.84
N LYS A 128 10.31 3.18 -6.83
CA LYS A 128 10.17 2.79 -8.25
C LYS A 128 10.67 1.37 -8.50
N LEU A 129 11.81 1.00 -7.91
CA LEU A 129 12.36 -0.36 -8.01
C LEU A 129 11.46 -1.40 -7.33
N GLU A 130 10.96 -1.11 -6.13
CA GLU A 130 10.03 -1.99 -5.42
C GLU A 130 8.72 -2.18 -6.18
N LYS A 131 8.18 -1.11 -6.77
CA LYS A 131 6.99 -1.19 -7.62
C LYS A 131 7.22 -2.10 -8.83
N LYS A 132 8.34 -1.92 -9.54
CA LYS A 132 8.71 -2.79 -10.68
C LYS A 132 8.86 -4.26 -10.26
N ARG A 133 9.53 -4.52 -9.13
CA ARG A 133 9.68 -5.88 -8.58
C ARG A 133 8.32 -6.50 -8.24
N ASN A 134 7.41 -5.72 -7.66
CA ASN A 134 6.07 -6.22 -7.32
C ASN A 134 5.24 -6.51 -8.57
N GLU A 135 5.31 -5.66 -9.60
CA GLU A 135 4.66 -5.88 -10.89
C GLU A 135 5.21 -7.12 -11.63
N GLU A 136 6.50 -7.42 -11.48
CA GLU A 136 7.12 -8.63 -12.02
C GLU A 136 6.67 -9.89 -11.26
N LEU A 137 6.66 -9.85 -9.93
CA LEU A 137 6.15 -10.94 -9.09
C LEU A 137 4.66 -11.22 -9.36
N ASP A 138 3.85 -10.19 -9.58
CA ASP A 138 2.42 -10.36 -9.90
C ASP A 138 2.24 -10.97 -11.30
N ARG A 139 3.10 -10.61 -12.28
CA ARG A 139 3.11 -11.26 -13.60
C ARG A 139 3.49 -12.74 -13.49
N GLU A 140 4.54 -13.07 -12.74
CA GLU A 140 4.93 -14.46 -12.52
C GLU A 140 3.84 -15.28 -11.82
N LYS A 141 3.20 -14.71 -10.80
CA LYS A 141 2.06 -15.36 -10.12
C LYS A 141 0.90 -15.60 -11.07
N LYS A 142 0.58 -14.64 -11.95
CA LYS A 142 -0.51 -14.77 -12.91
C LYS A 142 -0.21 -15.84 -13.96
N GLU A 143 1.00 -15.87 -14.50
CA GLU A 143 1.44 -16.91 -15.44
C GLU A 143 1.44 -18.31 -14.79
N LEU A 144 1.90 -18.41 -13.54
CA LEU A 144 1.88 -19.66 -12.81
C LEU A 144 0.45 -20.15 -12.55
N LYS A 145 -0.45 -19.23 -12.17
CA LYS A 145 -1.87 -19.55 -11.98
C LYS A 145 -2.52 -20.00 -13.28
N ARG A 146 -2.19 -19.38 -14.42
CA ARG A 146 -2.69 -19.78 -15.74
C ARG A 146 -2.25 -21.21 -16.09
N LYS A 147 -0.96 -21.51 -15.95
CA LYS A 147 -0.40 -22.84 -16.19
C LYS A 147 -1.01 -23.90 -15.27
N TYR A 148 -1.29 -23.53 -14.02
CA TYR A 148 -1.97 -24.42 -13.08
C TYR A 148 -3.39 -24.76 -13.54
N GLU A 149 -4.18 -23.74 -13.91
CA GLU A 149 -5.55 -23.95 -14.39
C GLU A 149 -5.58 -24.77 -15.69
N GLU A 150 -4.70 -24.46 -16.65
CA GLU A 150 -4.54 -25.24 -17.89
C GLU A 150 -4.18 -26.71 -17.62
N THR A 151 -3.34 -26.97 -16.61
CA THR A 151 -2.97 -28.36 -16.26
C THR A 151 -4.13 -29.08 -15.56
N LYS A 152 -4.87 -28.36 -14.72
CA LYS A 152 -6.03 -28.88 -13.99
C LYS A 152 -7.16 -29.27 -14.95
N THR A 153 -7.51 -28.41 -15.90
CA THR A 153 -8.56 -28.73 -16.90
C THR A 153 -8.21 -29.97 -17.71
N ILE A 154 -6.95 -30.11 -18.14
CA ILE A 154 -6.50 -31.31 -18.88
C ILE A 154 -6.63 -32.58 -18.03
N ILE A 155 -6.35 -32.50 -16.73
CA ILE A 155 -6.51 -33.65 -15.82
C ILE A 155 -8.00 -33.99 -15.67
N GLU A 156 -8.87 -32.99 -15.46
CA GLU A 156 -10.32 -33.19 -15.33
C GLU A 156 -10.93 -33.78 -16.61
N GLU A 157 -10.60 -33.23 -17.79
CA GLU A 157 -11.03 -33.75 -19.09
C GLU A 157 -10.55 -35.20 -19.32
N GLY A 158 -9.29 -35.48 -18.96
CA GLY A 158 -8.74 -36.83 -19.02
C GLY A 158 -9.47 -37.82 -18.10
N GLU A 159 -9.79 -37.42 -16.87
CA GLU A 159 -10.54 -38.24 -15.92
C GLU A 159 -11.98 -38.49 -16.36
N THR A 160 -12.66 -37.49 -16.92
CA THR A 160 -14.03 -37.68 -17.45
C THR A 160 -14.04 -38.63 -18.64
N THR A 161 -13.06 -38.52 -19.53
CA THR A 161 -12.91 -39.43 -20.68
C THR A 161 -12.65 -40.87 -20.21
N LEU A 162 -11.75 -41.05 -19.25
CA LEU A 162 -11.48 -42.37 -18.64
C LEU A 162 -12.72 -42.97 -17.98
N LYS A 163 -13.53 -42.17 -17.27
CA LYS A 163 -14.80 -42.64 -16.67
C LYS A 163 -15.79 -43.13 -17.72
N LYS A 164 -15.92 -42.43 -18.85
CA LYS A 164 -16.81 -42.84 -19.95
C LYS A 164 -16.35 -44.15 -20.58
N ILE A 165 -15.05 -44.26 -20.90
CA ILE A 165 -14.47 -45.49 -21.47
C ILE A 165 -14.70 -46.67 -20.52
N ARG A 166 -14.46 -46.52 -19.21
CA ARG A 166 -14.69 -47.59 -18.23
C ARG A 166 -16.16 -48.02 -18.12
N GLU A 167 -17.10 -47.09 -18.21
CA GLU A 167 -18.53 -47.42 -18.17
C GLU A 167 -18.96 -48.15 -19.45
N GLU A 168 -18.48 -47.71 -20.62
CA GLU A 168 -18.71 -48.39 -21.90
C GLU A 168 -18.12 -49.80 -21.90
N GLU A 169 -16.89 -49.98 -21.40
CA GLU A 169 -16.26 -51.29 -21.25
C GLU A 169 -17.07 -52.19 -20.31
N LYS A 170 -17.55 -51.67 -19.18
CA LYS A 170 -18.37 -52.43 -18.24
C LYS A 170 -19.66 -52.94 -18.88
N ILE A 171 -20.36 -52.09 -19.63
CA ILE A 171 -21.59 -52.47 -20.35
C ILE A 171 -21.29 -53.53 -21.41
N LYS A 172 -20.18 -53.39 -22.14
CA LYS A 172 -19.73 -54.40 -23.12
C LYS A 172 -19.40 -55.72 -22.46
N ARG A 173 -18.65 -55.74 -21.35
CA ARG A 173 -18.37 -56.96 -20.56
C ARG A 173 -19.63 -57.66 -20.10
N GLU A 174 -20.58 -56.93 -19.54
CA GLU A 174 -21.87 -57.49 -19.11
C GLU A 174 -22.66 -58.09 -20.29
N THR A 175 -22.58 -57.48 -21.46
CA THR A 175 -23.21 -57.99 -22.69
C THR A 175 -22.53 -59.27 -23.19
N ILE A 176 -21.20 -59.28 -23.23
CA ILE A 176 -20.38 -60.44 -23.60
C ILE A 176 -20.64 -61.61 -22.64
N ASP A 177 -20.67 -61.37 -21.33
CA ASP A 177 -20.94 -62.40 -20.33
C ASP A 177 -22.34 -63.03 -20.50
N ARG A 178 -23.35 -62.22 -20.84
CA ARG A 178 -24.69 -62.71 -21.19
C ARG A 178 -24.66 -63.57 -22.45
N LEU A 179 -23.97 -63.14 -23.50
CA LEU A 179 -23.81 -63.88 -24.75
C LEU A 179 -23.12 -65.23 -24.53
N ILE A 180 -22.05 -65.27 -23.73
CA ILE A 180 -21.34 -66.51 -23.36
C ILE A 180 -22.27 -67.44 -22.58
N LYS A 181 -23.01 -66.91 -21.60
CA LYS A 181 -23.94 -67.71 -20.78
C LYS A 181 -25.05 -68.32 -21.62
N ASN A 182 -25.61 -67.55 -22.56
CA ASN A 182 -26.63 -68.03 -23.49
C ASN A 182 -26.08 -69.07 -24.47
N ALA A 183 -24.91 -68.81 -25.09
CA ALA A 183 -24.27 -69.75 -26.00
C ALA A 183 -23.94 -71.09 -25.30
N ASN A 184 -23.45 -71.04 -24.06
CA ASN A 184 -23.20 -72.24 -23.26
C ASN A 184 -24.46 -73.03 -22.91
N ALA A 185 -25.59 -72.34 -22.67
CA ALA A 185 -26.88 -72.99 -22.44
C ALA A 185 -27.39 -73.68 -23.72
N MET A 186 -27.30 -73.02 -24.87
CA MET A 186 -27.69 -73.55 -26.18
C MET A 186 -26.83 -74.75 -26.61
N LEU A 187 -25.51 -74.72 -26.36
CA LEU A 187 -24.63 -75.86 -26.59
C LEU A 187 -25.01 -77.05 -25.71
N LYS A 188 -25.25 -76.83 -24.41
CA LYS A 188 -25.66 -77.91 -23.49
C LYS A 188 -27.01 -78.52 -23.87
N GLY A 189 -27.96 -77.71 -24.34
CA GLY A 189 -29.26 -78.17 -24.84
C GLY A 189 -29.15 -78.95 -26.14
N GLY A 190 -28.51 -78.36 -27.15
CA GLY A 190 -28.35 -78.97 -28.48
C GLY A 190 -27.54 -80.28 -28.47
N ILE A 191 -26.55 -80.41 -27.59
CA ILE A 191 -25.80 -81.68 -27.42
C ILE A 191 -26.69 -82.77 -26.79
N LYS A 192 -27.58 -82.41 -25.85
CA LYS A 192 -28.50 -83.36 -25.21
C LYS A 192 -29.61 -83.80 -26.17
N GLU A 193 -30.13 -82.88 -26.99
CA GLU A 193 -31.25 -83.11 -27.91
C GLU A 193 -30.81 -83.54 -29.32
N LYS A 194 -29.49 -83.61 -29.59
CA LYS A 194 -28.88 -83.83 -30.92
C LYS A 194 -29.36 -82.85 -32.00
N ASP A 195 -29.75 -81.64 -31.60
CA ASP A 195 -30.12 -80.57 -32.52
C ASP A 195 -28.88 -79.81 -33.02
N MET A 196 -28.48 -80.10 -34.26
CA MET A 196 -27.36 -79.43 -34.93
C MET A 196 -27.62 -77.94 -35.23
N VAL A 197 -28.89 -77.50 -35.28
CA VAL A 197 -29.24 -76.10 -35.53
C VAL A 197 -28.87 -75.24 -34.31
N SER A 198 -29.25 -75.68 -33.11
CA SER A 198 -28.87 -75.03 -31.85
C SER A 198 -27.35 -74.97 -31.63
N VAL A 199 -26.62 -76.02 -32.03
CA VAL A 199 -25.15 -76.06 -31.94
C VAL A 199 -24.51 -75.04 -32.90
N ASN A 200 -25.00 -74.93 -34.13
CA ASN A 200 -24.49 -73.94 -35.10
C ASN A 200 -24.83 -72.50 -34.68
N MET A 201 -26.00 -72.26 -34.10
CA MET A 201 -26.39 -70.95 -33.59
C MET A 201 -25.50 -70.53 -32.40
N ALA A 202 -25.16 -71.46 -31.51
CA ALA A 202 -24.24 -71.19 -30.41
C ALA A 202 -22.79 -70.96 -30.89
N LYS A 203 -22.35 -71.65 -31.94
CA LYS A 203 -21.05 -71.38 -32.57
C LYS A 203 -20.97 -69.96 -33.15
N SER A 204 -22.01 -69.50 -33.83
CA SER A 204 -22.09 -68.12 -34.37
C SER A 204 -22.06 -67.05 -33.27
N LEU A 205 -22.74 -67.31 -32.13
CA LEU A 205 -22.67 -66.44 -30.96
C LEU A 205 -21.26 -66.39 -30.37
N LEU A 206 -20.56 -67.53 -30.28
CA LEU A 206 -19.18 -67.58 -29.80
C LEU A 206 -18.18 -66.90 -30.76
N GLU A 207 -18.37 -67.01 -32.07
CA GLU A 207 -17.55 -66.28 -33.05
C GLU A 207 -17.73 -64.75 -32.93
N THR A 208 -18.96 -64.29 -32.67
CA THR A 208 -19.24 -62.88 -32.37
C THR A 208 -18.53 -62.42 -31.09
N VAL A 209 -18.61 -63.22 -30.03
CA VAL A 209 -17.90 -62.96 -28.76
C VAL A 209 -16.38 -62.87 -28.95
N VAL A 210 -15.78 -63.70 -29.80
CA VAL A 210 -14.34 -63.65 -30.07
C VAL A 210 -13.93 -62.37 -30.80
N LYS A 211 -14.78 -61.84 -31.69
CA LYS A 211 -14.55 -60.54 -32.33
C LYS A 211 -14.64 -59.39 -31.34
N GLU A 212 -15.71 -59.35 -30.53
CA GLU A 212 -15.92 -58.30 -29.53
C GLU A 212 -14.80 -58.30 -28.46
N ARG A 213 -14.27 -59.47 -28.08
CA ARG A 213 -13.13 -59.55 -27.16
C ARG A 213 -11.83 -58.95 -27.73
N LYS A 214 -11.59 -59.08 -29.04
CA LYS A 214 -10.44 -58.44 -29.69
C LYS A 214 -10.57 -56.93 -29.73
N GLU A 215 -11.78 -56.43 -29.94
CA GLU A 215 -12.06 -54.99 -29.88
C GLU A 215 -11.91 -54.47 -28.45
N GLU A 216 -12.33 -55.23 -27.44
CA GLU A 216 -12.13 -54.93 -26.02
C GLU A 216 -10.65 -54.84 -25.65
N GLU A 217 -9.80 -55.78 -26.10
CA GLU A 217 -8.34 -55.71 -25.87
C GLU A 217 -7.70 -54.45 -26.47
N GLN A 218 -8.20 -53.97 -27.62
CA GLN A 218 -7.73 -52.72 -28.22
C GLN A 218 -8.15 -51.50 -27.40
N GLN A 219 -9.39 -51.50 -26.88
CA GLN A 219 -9.89 -50.42 -26.04
C GLN A 219 -9.16 -50.33 -24.70
N ILE A 220 -8.86 -51.48 -24.07
CA ILE A 220 -8.07 -51.54 -22.83
C ILE A 220 -6.66 -50.96 -23.06
N GLN A 221 -6.04 -51.25 -24.21
CA GLN A 221 -4.73 -50.67 -24.54
C GLN A 221 -4.79 -49.14 -24.75
N GLU A 222 -5.89 -48.61 -25.29
CA GLU A 222 -6.11 -47.17 -25.41
C GLU A 222 -6.38 -46.52 -24.05
N GLU A 223 -7.18 -47.16 -23.19
CA GLU A 223 -7.43 -46.70 -21.82
C GLU A 223 -6.12 -46.60 -21.03
N GLU A 224 -5.27 -47.63 -21.09
CA GLU A 224 -3.97 -47.61 -20.42
C GLU A 224 -3.06 -46.48 -20.89
N LYS A 225 -3.08 -46.14 -22.19
CA LYS A 225 -2.30 -45.02 -22.74
C LYS A 225 -2.79 -43.70 -22.16
N ILE A 226 -4.10 -43.49 -22.12
CA ILE A 226 -4.72 -42.27 -21.57
C ILE A 226 -4.44 -42.17 -20.06
N GLN A 227 -4.58 -43.27 -19.33
CA GLN A 227 -4.28 -43.36 -17.90
C GLN A 227 -2.82 -43.00 -17.60
N LYS A 228 -1.86 -43.54 -18.37
CA LYS A 228 -0.43 -43.19 -18.27
C LYS A 228 -0.17 -41.70 -18.51
N ILE A 229 -0.88 -41.07 -19.44
CA ILE A 229 -0.75 -39.63 -19.71
C ILE A 229 -1.26 -38.80 -18.52
N VAL A 230 -2.44 -39.14 -17.98
CA VAL A 230 -3.03 -38.46 -16.82
C VAL A 230 -2.13 -38.59 -15.60
N ASP A 231 -1.63 -39.79 -15.31
CA ASP A 231 -0.76 -40.04 -14.15
C ASP A 231 0.59 -39.33 -14.29
N LYS A 232 1.17 -39.27 -15.49
CA LYS A 232 2.37 -38.49 -15.75
C LYS A 232 2.14 -37.00 -15.51
N LYS A 233 1.00 -36.45 -15.93
CA LYS A 233 0.64 -35.05 -15.67
C LYS A 233 0.40 -34.76 -14.18
N LYS A 234 -0.32 -35.63 -13.47
CA LYS A 234 -0.49 -35.55 -12.00
C LYS A 234 0.84 -35.59 -11.27
N LYS A 235 1.72 -36.53 -11.61
CA LYS A 235 3.05 -36.65 -11.01
C LYS A 235 3.90 -35.40 -11.27
N THR A 236 3.82 -34.82 -12.47
CA THR A 236 4.50 -33.57 -12.81
C THR A 236 3.97 -32.40 -11.98
N LEU A 237 2.64 -32.31 -11.80
CA LEU A 237 2.00 -31.27 -10.98
C LEU A 237 2.42 -31.37 -9.51
N ILE A 238 2.40 -32.58 -8.94
CA ILE A 238 2.83 -32.86 -7.57
C ILE A 238 4.32 -32.55 -7.39
N THR A 239 5.16 -32.98 -8.33
CA THR A 239 6.62 -32.72 -8.26
C THR A 239 6.93 -31.23 -8.32
N ASN A 240 6.22 -30.48 -9.16
CA ASN A 240 6.37 -29.02 -9.25
C ASN A 240 5.87 -28.30 -7.99
N PHE A 241 4.88 -28.85 -7.29
CA PHE A 241 4.42 -28.34 -6.00
C PHE A 241 5.48 -28.54 -4.90
N PHE A 242 6.03 -29.75 -4.79
CA PHE A 242 7.03 -30.10 -3.77
C PHE A 242 8.43 -29.50 -4.03
N LYS A 243 8.83 -29.26 -5.28
CA LYS A 243 10.11 -28.58 -5.58
C LYS A 243 10.15 -27.10 -5.18
N LYS A 244 8.99 -26.51 -4.89
CA LYS A 244 8.82 -25.07 -4.67
C LYS A 244 8.43 -24.71 -3.24
N THR A 245 8.21 -25.71 -2.39
CA THR A 245 8.03 -25.58 -0.92
C THR A 245 9.38 -25.80 -0.26
#